data_AF-A0A6V8P2J6-F1
#
_entry.id   AF-A0A6V8P2J6-F1
#
_cell.length_a   1.000
_cell.length_b   1.000
_cell.length_c   1.000
_cell.angle_alpha   90.00
_cell.angle_beta   90.00
_cell.angle_gamma   90.00
#
_symmetry.space_group_name_H-M   'P 1'
#
loop_
_entity.id
_entity.type
_entity.pdbx_description
1 polymer ?
#
loop_
_entity_poly.entity_id
_entity_poly.type
_entity_poly.pdbx_seq_one_letter_code
_entity_poly.pdbx_strand_id
1 'polypeptide(L)'
;MRALWKNMNAIFQEIVDENKKIKQLREKIAAKPSDQTYADKIALGEMVKASLEAKKEREGREILDGLKKSSVDFRTNKIYGDNMILNAAFLVDRSREKEFDNQVDELSTKYDDRIKFKYVGPVPPFNFVNIVVKWK
;
A
#
# COMPACT_ATOMS: atom_id res chain seq x y z
N MET A 1 6.99 9.96 1.78
CA MET A 1 6.22 9.17 2.75
C MET A 1 6.07 7.73 2.28
N ARG A 2 6.16 6.78 3.20
CA ARG A 2 5.83 5.36 2.95
C ARG A 2 4.80 4.90 3.98
N ALA A 3 3.87 4.04 3.56
CA ALA A 3 2.92 3.37 4.44
C ALA A 3 3.08 1.86 4.30
N LEU A 4 3.18 1.16 5.42
CA LEU A 4 3.38 -0.28 5.46
C LEU A 4 2.43 -0.92 6.46
N TRP A 5 1.80 -2.05 6.12
CA TRP A 5 1.09 -2.86 7.11
C TRP A 5 2.05 -3.37 8.19
N LYS A 6 1.60 -3.29 9.45
CA LYS A 6 2.36 -3.77 10.61
C LYS A 6 2.33 -5.31 10.72
N ASN A 7 1.24 -5.96 10.32
CA ASN A 7 1.06 -7.40 10.46
C ASN A 7 0.45 -8.05 9.19
N MET A 8 1.28 -8.74 8.41
CA MET A 8 0.84 -9.42 7.19
C MET A 8 -0.08 -10.62 7.45
N ASN A 9 0.05 -11.31 8.59
CA ASN A 9 -0.79 -12.45 8.90
C ASN A 9 -2.26 -12.01 9.07
N ALA A 10 -2.48 -10.86 9.71
CA ALA A 10 -3.82 -10.27 9.82
C ALA A 10 -4.40 -9.95 8.43
N ILE A 11 -3.60 -9.33 7.55
CA ILE A 11 -4.02 -8.99 6.18
C ILE A 11 -4.38 -10.24 5.37
N PHE A 12 -3.61 -11.32 5.48
CA PHE A 12 -3.95 -12.58 4.81
C PHE A 12 -5.24 -13.20 5.34
N GLN A 13 -5.51 -13.13 6.65
CA GLN A 13 -6.80 -13.58 7.19
C GLN A 13 -7.95 -12.72 6.67
N GLU A 14 -7.80 -11.39 6.65
CA GLU A 14 -8.80 -10.49 6.08
C GLU A 14 -9.09 -10.83 4.60
N ILE A 15 -8.07 -11.13 3.80
CA ILE A 15 -8.25 -11.55 2.40
C ILE A 15 -9.06 -12.85 2.30
N VAL A 16 -8.81 -13.81 3.19
CA VAL A 16 -9.56 -15.08 3.23
C VAL A 16 -11.01 -14.84 3.65
N ASP A 17 -11.24 -13.97 4.63
CA ASP A 17 -12.58 -13.66 5.16
C ASP A 17 -13.40 -12.80 4.19
N GLU A 18 -12.78 -11.84 3.51
CA GLU A 18 -13.40 -11.00 2.48
C GLU A 18 -13.74 -11.80 1.20
N ASN A 19 -13.01 -12.89 0.90
CA ASN A 19 -13.14 -13.63 -0.35
C ASN A 19 -13.58 -15.09 -0.14
N LYS A 20 -14.89 -15.33 -0.23
CA LYS A 20 -15.51 -16.66 -0.10
C LYS A 20 -14.89 -17.72 -1.02
N LYS A 21 -14.45 -17.35 -2.24
CA LYS A 21 -13.83 -18.29 -3.17
C LYS A 21 -12.45 -18.75 -2.68
N ILE A 22 -11.65 -17.82 -2.15
CA ILE A 22 -10.35 -18.15 -1.53
C ILE A 22 -10.55 -19.08 -0.35
N LYS A 23 -11.53 -18.78 0.51
CA LYS A 23 -11.88 -19.64 1.66
C LYS A 23 -12.25 -21.06 1.24
N GLN A 24 -13.17 -21.20 0.28
CA GLN A 24 -13.59 -22.51 -0.24
C GLN A 24 -12.44 -23.29 -0.87
N LEU A 25 -11.60 -22.63 -1.67
CA LEU A 25 -10.47 -23.29 -2.32
C LEU A 25 -9.42 -23.75 -1.29
N ARG A 26 -9.17 -22.94 -0.25
CA ARG A 26 -8.30 -23.31 0.88
C ARG A 26 -8.83 -24.54 1.62
N GLU A 27 -10.13 -24.60 1.91
CA GLU A 27 -10.76 -25.76 2.56
C GLU A 27 -10.69 -27.02 1.68
N LYS A 28 -10.96 -26.88 0.37
CA LYS A 28 -10.87 -27.97 -0.61
C LYS A 28 -9.46 -28.56 -0.69
N ILE A 29 -8.43 -27.71 -0.64
CA ILE A 29 -7.02 -28.15 -0.65
C ILE A 29 -6.68 -28.86 0.66
N ALA A 30 -7.17 -28.38 1.81
CA ALA A 30 -6.91 -29.00 3.11
C ALA A 30 -7.55 -30.39 3.24
N ALA A 31 -8.66 -30.64 2.55
CA ALA A 31 -9.39 -31.91 2.59
C ALA A 31 -8.83 -32.99 1.64
N LYS A 32 -7.84 -32.68 0.79
CA LYS A 32 -7.31 -33.59 -0.23
C LYS A 32 -5.83 -33.92 -0.01
N PRO A 33 -5.37 -35.13 -0.40
CA PRO A 33 -3.95 -35.47 -0.42
C PRO A 33 -3.14 -34.50 -1.31
N SER A 34 -1.86 -34.32 -0.96
CA SER A 34 -0.99 -33.28 -1.52
C SER A 34 -0.66 -33.46 -3.00
N ASP A 35 -0.77 -34.67 -3.53
CA ASP A 35 -0.47 -35.07 -4.92
C ASP A 35 -1.50 -34.58 -5.94
N GLN A 36 -2.76 -34.39 -5.53
CA GLN A 36 -3.87 -33.95 -6.40
C GLN A 36 -4.22 -32.47 -6.26
N THR A 37 -3.46 -31.71 -5.45
CA THR A 37 -3.79 -30.30 -5.12
C THR A 37 -2.85 -29.28 -5.75
N TYR A 38 -1.91 -29.69 -6.62
CA TYR A 38 -0.91 -28.78 -7.19
C TYR A 38 -1.53 -27.63 -7.99
N ALA A 39 -2.44 -27.93 -8.92
CA ALA A 39 -3.15 -26.92 -9.71
C ALA A 39 -4.03 -26.01 -8.83
N ASP A 40 -4.74 -26.59 -7.85
CA ASP A 40 -5.58 -25.84 -6.91
C ASP A 40 -4.72 -24.88 -6.05
N LYS A 41 -3.51 -25.28 -5.63
CA LYS A 41 -2.56 -24.44 -4.88
C LYS A 41 -2.04 -23.25 -5.70
N ILE A 42 -1.74 -23.46 -6.98
CA ILE A 42 -1.34 -22.37 -7.90
C ILE A 42 -2.48 -21.35 -8.02
N ALA A 43 -3.69 -21.84 -8.33
CA ALA A 43 -4.86 -20.98 -8.46
C ALA A 43 -5.16 -20.20 -7.16
N LEU A 44 -5.02 -20.84 -6.00
CA LEU A 44 -5.17 -20.17 -4.70
C LEU A 44 -4.14 -19.05 -4.53
N GLY A 45 -2.86 -19.31 -4.86
CA GLY A 45 -1.80 -18.32 -4.79
C GLY A 45 -2.05 -17.11 -5.68
N GLU A 46 -2.51 -17.33 -6.92
CA GLU A 46 -2.88 -16.25 -7.86
C GLU A 46 -4.05 -15.41 -7.33
N MET A 47 -5.09 -16.05 -6.79
CA MET A 47 -6.24 -15.36 -6.21
C MET A 47 -5.87 -14.52 -4.99
N VAL A 48 -5.02 -15.06 -4.10
CA VAL A 48 -4.52 -14.34 -2.92
C VAL A 48 -3.68 -13.14 -3.37
N LYS A 49 -2.78 -13.33 -4.34
CA LYS A 49 -1.97 -12.24 -4.89
C LYS A 49 -2.83 -11.13 -5.49
N ALA A 50 -3.82 -11.47 -6.31
CA ALA A 50 -4.72 -10.48 -6.91
C ALA A 50 -5.52 -9.72 -5.84
N SER A 51 -6.01 -10.41 -4.81
CA SER A 51 -6.75 -9.79 -3.70
C SER A 51 -5.86 -8.89 -2.86
N LEU A 52 -4.60 -9.28 -2.64
CA LEU A 52 -3.61 -8.47 -1.93
C LEU A 52 -3.31 -7.18 -2.69
N GLU A 53 -3.06 -7.25 -4.00
CA GLU A 53 -2.81 -6.06 -4.83
C GLU A 53 -4.02 -5.11 -4.84
N ALA A 54 -5.24 -5.63 -5.00
CA ALA A 54 -6.45 -4.82 -4.92
C ALA A 54 -6.61 -4.12 -3.57
N LYS A 55 -6.25 -4.80 -2.47
CA LYS A 55 -6.30 -4.22 -1.11
C LYS A 55 -5.22 -3.15 -0.92
N LYS A 56 -4.01 -3.35 -1.43
CA LYS A 56 -2.94 -2.34 -1.45
C LYS A 56 -3.40 -1.09 -2.19
N GLU A 57 -3.98 -1.24 -3.38
CA GLU A 57 -4.47 -0.12 -4.18
C GLU A 57 -5.58 0.66 -3.48
N ARG A 58 -6.54 -0.04 -2.86
CA ARG A 58 -7.65 0.58 -2.12
C ARG A 58 -7.15 1.40 -0.93
N GLU A 59 -6.40 0.77 -0.03
CA GLU A 59 -5.93 1.44 1.20
C GLU A 59 -4.87 2.51 0.90
N GLY A 60 -4.00 2.26 -0.09
CA GLY A 60 -3.04 3.25 -0.57
C GLY A 60 -3.72 4.50 -1.15
N ARG A 61 -4.85 4.33 -1.86
CA ARG A 61 -5.64 5.44 -2.39
C ARG A 61 -6.32 6.24 -1.28
N GLU A 62 -6.89 5.59 -0.27
CA GLU A 62 -7.50 6.29 0.87
C GLU A 62 -6.50 7.21 1.59
N ILE A 63 -5.29 6.71 1.82
CA ILE A 63 -4.20 7.50 2.43
C ILE A 63 -3.80 8.67 1.51
N LEU A 64 -3.65 8.40 0.22
CA LEU A 64 -3.25 9.39 -0.76
C LEU A 64 -4.28 10.53 -0.88
N ASP A 65 -5.57 10.18 -0.92
CA ASP A 65 -6.67 11.14 -1.03
C ASP A 65 -6.77 12.02 0.22
N GLY A 66 -6.43 11.49 1.41
CA GLY A 66 -6.32 12.26 2.65
C GLY A 66 -5.28 13.39 2.57
N LEU A 67 -4.12 13.11 1.97
CA LEU A 67 -2.99 14.06 1.91
C LEU A 67 -2.97 14.93 0.64
N LYS A 68 -3.80 14.59 -0.35
CA LYS A 68 -3.87 15.33 -1.62
C LYS A 68 -4.33 16.77 -1.42
N LYS A 69 -5.17 17.05 -0.42
CA LYS A 69 -5.73 18.40 -0.17
C LYS A 69 -4.71 19.39 0.41
N SER A 70 -3.69 18.89 1.11
CA SER A 70 -2.62 19.69 1.74
C SER A 70 -1.34 19.74 0.90
N SER A 71 -1.31 19.08 -0.25
CA SER A 71 -0.17 19.08 -1.17
C SER A 71 -0.47 19.84 -2.48
N VAL A 72 0.56 20.43 -3.06
CA VAL A 72 0.52 21.11 -4.36
C VAL A 72 0.60 20.10 -5.50
N ASP A 73 1.47 19.10 -5.36
CA ASP A 73 1.59 17.97 -6.30
C ASP A 73 2.02 16.72 -5.50
N PHE A 74 1.84 15.55 -6.09
CA PHE A 74 2.37 14.31 -5.55
C PHE A 74 2.86 13.37 -6.66
N ARG A 75 3.78 12.49 -6.29
CA ARG A 75 4.27 11.41 -7.16
C ARG A 75 4.22 10.10 -6.41
N THR A 76 3.53 9.12 -6.98
CA THR A 76 3.57 7.74 -6.51
C THR A 76 4.78 7.05 -7.13
N ASN A 77 5.49 6.31 -6.29
CA ASN A 77 6.66 5.53 -6.66
C ASN A 77 6.32 4.04 -6.55
N LYS A 78 7.16 3.20 -7.17
CA LYS A 78 7.04 1.75 -7.04
C LYS A 78 7.05 1.35 -5.56
N ILE A 79 6.10 0.52 -5.18
CA ILE A 79 6.04 -0.15 -3.89
C ILE A 79 6.91 -1.42 -3.91
N TYR A 80 7.46 -1.78 -2.76
CA TYR A 80 8.36 -2.92 -2.62
C TYR A 80 7.91 -3.82 -1.47
N GLY A 81 7.92 -5.13 -1.71
CA GLY A 81 7.45 -6.11 -0.74
C GLY A 81 5.92 -6.18 -0.62
N ASP A 82 5.44 -7.17 0.13
CA ASP A 82 4.02 -7.45 0.26
C ASP A 82 3.31 -6.53 1.26
N ASN A 83 4.06 -5.93 2.18
CA ASN A 83 3.52 -5.09 3.24
C ASN A 83 3.44 -3.61 2.89
N MET A 84 4.10 -3.15 1.82
CA MET A 84 4.08 -1.74 1.43
C MET A 84 2.84 -1.43 0.60
N ILE A 85 2.02 -0.51 1.09
CA ILE A 85 0.77 -0.10 0.42
C ILE A 85 0.91 1.25 -0.27
N LEU A 86 1.84 2.09 0.16
CA LEU A 86 2.09 3.40 -0.44
C LEU A 86 3.57 3.77 -0.35
N ASN A 87 4.09 4.30 -1.45
CA ASN A 87 5.37 4.99 -1.51
C ASN A 87 5.17 6.25 -2.35
N ALA A 88 5.08 7.41 -1.71
CA ALA A 88 4.75 8.65 -2.41
C ALA A 88 5.59 9.83 -1.91
N ALA A 89 5.90 10.73 -2.83
CA ALA A 89 6.47 12.04 -2.55
C ALA A 89 5.38 13.10 -2.68
N PHE A 90 5.40 14.09 -1.80
CA PHE A 90 4.45 15.20 -1.78
C PHE A 90 5.23 16.50 -1.90
N LEU A 91 4.79 17.39 -2.78
CA LEU A 91 5.26 18.75 -2.88
C LEU A 91 4.30 19.60 -2.06
N VAL A 92 4.81 20.24 -1.02
CA VAL A 92 3.99 21.02 -0.07
C VAL A 92 4.46 22.46 -0.12
N ASP A 93 3.51 23.40 -0.14
CA ASP A 93 3.85 24.82 0.01
C ASP A 93 4.43 25.03 1.41
N ARG A 94 5.56 25.73 1.51
CA ARG A 94 6.25 25.95 2.80
C ARG A 94 5.34 26.63 3.84
N SER A 95 4.39 27.46 3.42
CA SER A 95 3.41 28.07 4.34
C SER A 95 2.39 27.06 4.90
N ARG A 96 2.20 25.93 4.23
CA ARG A 96 1.24 24.85 4.59
C ARG A 96 1.92 23.61 5.18
N GLU A 97 3.23 23.67 5.45
CA GLU A 97 4.00 22.54 6.00
C GLU A 97 3.36 21.97 7.28
N LYS A 98 2.99 22.83 8.24
CA LYS A 98 2.32 22.41 9.47
C LYS A 98 0.94 21.77 9.25
N GLU A 99 0.20 22.24 8.25
CA GLU A 99 -1.10 21.65 7.90
C GLU A 99 -0.91 20.23 7.37
N PHE A 100 0.10 20.04 6.51
CA PHE A 100 0.45 18.72 5.99
C PHE A 100 0.92 17.78 7.10
N ASP A 101 1.80 18.24 7.99
CA ASP A 101 2.30 17.45 9.12
C ASP A 101 1.14 16.99 10.03
N ASN A 102 0.21 17.88 10.36
CA ASN A 102 -0.98 17.53 11.14
C ASN A 102 -1.83 16.45 10.46
N GLN A 103 -2.00 16.51 9.15
CA GLN A 103 -2.75 15.46 8.42
C GLN A 103 -2.01 14.12 8.40
N VAL A 104 -0.68 14.12 8.32
CA VAL A 104 0.13 12.91 8.46
C VAL A 104 -0.05 12.32 9.86
N ASP A 105 -0.05 13.15 10.90
CA ASP A 105 -0.27 12.73 12.29
C ASP A 105 -1.68 12.17 12.50
N GLU A 106 -2.72 12.83 11.98
CA GLU A 106 -4.10 12.33 12.02
C GLU A 106 -4.24 10.96 11.35
N LEU A 107 -3.62 10.76 10.18
CA LEU A 107 -3.59 9.46 9.51
C LEU A 107 -2.81 8.43 10.33
N SER A 108 -1.69 8.84 10.94
CA SER A 108 -0.88 7.97 11.77
C SER A 108 -1.65 7.52 13.01
N THR A 109 -2.42 8.39 13.66
CA THR A 109 -3.31 8.03 14.77
C THR A 109 -4.46 7.15 14.31
N LYS A 110 -5.13 7.50 13.19
CA LYS A 110 -6.26 6.75 12.66
C LYS A 110 -5.91 5.28 12.35
N TYR A 111 -4.71 5.05 11.84
CA TYR A 111 -4.27 3.71 11.44
C TYR A 111 -3.17 3.13 12.34
N ASP A 112 -2.94 3.67 13.55
CA ASP A 112 -1.77 3.30 14.35
C ASP A 112 -1.67 1.78 14.54
N ASP A 113 -2.74 1.09 14.88
CA ASP A 113 -2.67 -0.37 15.11
C ASP A 113 -2.36 -1.21 13.86
N ARG A 114 -2.52 -0.64 12.65
CA ARG A 114 -2.51 -1.40 11.39
C ARG A 114 -1.41 -0.98 10.44
N ILE A 115 -1.07 0.31 10.39
CA ILE A 115 -0.20 0.88 9.37
C ILE A 115 0.94 1.66 10.05
N LYS A 116 2.16 1.37 9.63
CA LYS A 116 3.35 2.12 9.98
C LYS A 116 3.63 3.14 8.89
N PHE A 117 3.44 4.42 9.22
CA PHE A 117 3.88 5.51 8.38
C PHE A 117 5.37 5.79 8.61
N LYS A 118 6.09 6.04 7.52
CA LYS A 118 7.43 6.61 7.51
C LYS A 118 7.38 7.91 6.74
N TYR A 119 7.44 9.01 7.48
CA TYR A 119 7.49 10.37 6.96
C TYR A 119 8.89 10.94 7.16
N VAL A 120 9.41 11.62 6.14
CA VAL A 120 10.76 12.20 6.13
C VAL A 120 10.67 13.54 5.41
N GLY A 121 11.09 14.62 6.06
CA GLY A 121 11.15 15.96 5.48
C GLY A 121 11.88 16.98 6.38
N PRO A 122 12.21 18.18 5.85
CA PRO A 122 12.23 18.54 4.44
C PRO A 122 13.45 17.96 3.70
N VAL A 123 13.25 17.47 2.48
CA VAL A 123 14.31 16.90 1.63
C VAL A 123 14.34 17.63 0.27
N PRO A 124 15.47 17.66 -0.45
CA PRO A 124 15.51 18.28 -1.77
C PRO A 124 14.46 17.67 -2.71
N PRO A 125 13.82 18.47 -3.59
CA PRO A 125 12.64 18.05 -4.38
C PRO A 125 13.00 17.19 -5.60
N PHE A 126 13.87 16.18 -5.44
CA PHE A 126 14.34 15.31 -6.51
C PHE A 126 13.21 14.60 -7.27
N ASN A 127 12.06 14.33 -6.64
CA ASN A 127 10.90 13.69 -7.27
C ASN A 127 10.09 14.64 -8.18
N PHE A 128 10.34 15.95 -8.13
CA PHE A 128 9.56 16.96 -8.85
C PHE A 128 10.37 17.75 -9.88
N VAL A 129 11.70 17.61 -9.87
CA VAL A 129 12.61 18.28 -10.81
C VAL A 129 13.15 17.27 -11.81
N ASN A 130 12.66 17.33 -13.05
CA ASN A 130 13.26 16.63 -14.19
C ASN A 130 14.03 17.64 -15.04
N ILE A 131 15.36 17.54 -15.07
CA ILE A 131 16.20 18.32 -15.99
C ILE A 131 16.28 17.55 -17.30
N VAL A 132 15.59 18.02 -18.34
CA VAL A 132 15.72 17.49 -19.70
C VAL A 132 16.87 18.23 -20.38
N VAL A 133 18.03 17.58 -20.49
CA VAL A 133 19.17 18.12 -21.24
C VAL A 133 18.93 17.88 -22.72
N LYS A 134 18.63 18.94 -23.47
CA LYS A 134 18.64 18.92 -24.93
C LYS A 134 20.02 19.34 -25.41
N TRP A 135 20.77 18.40 -25.96
CA TRP A 135 21.98 18.70 -26.71
C TRP A 135 21.60 19.23 -28.10
N LYS A 136 22.22 20.33 -28.52
CA LYS A 136 22.16 20.84 -29.90
C LYS A 136 23.33 20.28 -30.68
#